data_AF-A0A7X6VJR4-F1
#
_entry.id   AF-A0A7X6VJR4-F1
#
_cell.length_a   1.000
_cell.length_b   1.000
_cell.length_c   1.000
_cell.angle_alpha   90.00
_cell.angle_beta   90.00
_cell.angle_gamma   90.00
#
_symmetry.space_group_name_H-M   'P 1'
#
loop_
_entity.id
_entity.type
_entity.pdbx_description
1 polymer ?
#
loop_
_entity_poly.entity_id
_entity_poly.type
_entity_poly.pdbx_seq_one_letter_code
_entity_poly.pdbx_strand_id
1 'polypeptide(L)'
;MAAPKGNKFWLLRSKHGRDKLFKTPELLWEAACEYFQWCEDNPIEAADNKGTKNVNIVKFKRPFTIKGFCLYCDASEHWYNEYKGALDPKENKDFLDVCHKIELIIYSQKFDGAAIGIFNANIIARDLGLTDKSEIKTNGPIFAGKVKINVTSPDNAKKLKEFLDGGQSK
;
A
#
# COMPACT_ATOMS: atom_id res chain seq x y z
N MET A 1 7.95 27.98 6.43
CA MET A 1 8.06 28.71 5.15
C MET A 1 6.67 28.71 4.54
N ALA A 2 6.23 29.81 3.91
CA ALA A 2 4.94 29.80 3.22
C ALA A 2 5.03 28.88 2.01
N ALA A 3 4.13 27.90 1.91
CA ALA A 3 4.08 26.98 0.80
C ALA A 3 3.85 27.73 -0.54
N PRO A 4 4.42 27.24 -1.66
CA PRO A 4 4.13 27.78 -2.98
C PRO A 4 2.64 27.70 -3.26
N LYS A 5 2.01 28.80 -3.71
CA LYS A 5 0.60 28.80 -4.14
C LYS A 5 0.44 27.93 -5.40
N GLY A 6 -0.50 26.99 -5.35
CA GLY A 6 -0.84 26.07 -6.45
C GLY A 6 -0.26 24.65 -6.26
N ASN A 7 -0.61 23.73 -7.17
CA ASN A 7 -0.24 22.31 -7.11
C ASN A 7 1.26 22.00 -7.35
N LYS A 8 2.17 22.93 -7.00
CA LYS A 8 3.63 22.82 -7.21
C LYS A 8 4.34 22.24 -5.99
N PHE A 9 3.93 21.04 -5.56
CA PHE A 9 4.44 20.43 -4.33
C PHE A 9 5.95 20.11 -4.37
N TRP A 10 6.54 19.95 -5.56
CA TRP A 10 7.98 19.71 -5.75
C TRP A 10 8.88 20.90 -5.42
N LEU A 11 8.33 22.09 -5.13
CA LEU A 11 9.08 23.27 -4.67
C LEU A 11 9.18 23.35 -3.14
N LEU A 12 8.53 22.44 -2.41
CA LEU A 12 8.58 22.39 -0.96
C LEU A 12 9.89 21.80 -0.48
N ARG A 13 10.46 22.40 0.55
CA ARG A 13 11.67 21.92 1.20
C ARG A 13 11.57 22.11 2.70
N SER A 14 11.88 21.06 3.45
CA SER A 14 12.10 21.14 4.89
C SER A 14 13.26 22.09 5.22
N LYS A 15 13.18 22.77 6.37
CA LYS A 15 14.27 23.64 6.84
C LYS A 15 15.50 22.85 7.29
N HIS A 16 15.35 21.56 7.59
CA HIS A 16 16.40 20.72 8.15
C HIS A 16 17.16 20.00 7.02
N GLY A 17 18.22 20.66 6.52
CA GLY A 17 19.12 20.15 5.46
C GLY A 17 20.38 19.45 5.99
N ARG A 18 20.81 18.45 5.21
CA ARG A 18 21.76 17.33 5.41
C ARG A 18 23.03 17.54 6.26
N ASP A 19 23.21 16.62 7.22
CA ASP A 19 24.45 15.83 7.45
C ASP A 19 24.13 14.50 8.19
N LYS A 20 23.01 14.48 8.92
CA LYS A 20 22.06 13.35 9.05
C LYS A 20 20.69 14.02 8.93
N LEU A 21 19.82 13.59 8.01
CA LEU A 21 18.56 14.31 7.69
C LEU A 21 17.77 14.72 8.95
N PHE A 22 17.80 13.88 9.99
CA PHE A 22 17.27 14.20 11.31
C PHE A 22 18.29 13.86 12.41
N LYS A 23 18.49 14.79 13.36
CA LYS A 23 19.37 14.60 14.52
C LYS A 23 18.67 13.89 15.68
N THR A 24 17.36 14.04 15.81
CA THR A 24 16.55 13.48 16.89
C THR A 24 15.22 12.96 16.34
N PRO A 25 14.57 11.98 17.00
CA PRO A 25 13.27 11.45 16.55
C PRO A 25 12.17 12.51 16.57
N GLU A 26 12.26 13.52 17.45
CA GLU A 26 11.32 14.63 17.52
C GLU A 26 11.37 15.50 16.26
N LEU A 27 12.57 15.75 15.72
CA LEU A 27 12.71 16.52 14.48
C LEU A 27 12.14 15.77 13.27
N LEU A 28 12.27 14.44 13.24
CA LEU A 28 11.63 13.60 12.23
C LEU A 28 10.11 13.70 12.33
N TRP A 29 9.58 13.63 13.55
CA TRP A 29 8.15 13.76 13.82
C TRP A 29 7.62 15.15 13.47
N GLU A 30 8.33 16.21 13.83
CA GLU A 30 7.97 17.59 13.50
C GLU A 30 7.89 17.79 12.00
N ALA A 31 8.89 17.34 11.24
CA ALA A 31 8.86 17.41 9.77
C ALA A 31 7.70 16.61 9.17
N ALA A 32 7.33 15.47 9.75
CA ALA A 32 6.17 14.70 9.32
C ALA A 32 4.85 15.46 9.59
N CYS A 33 4.71 16.07 10.78
CA CYS A 33 3.56 16.92 11.10
C CYS A 33 3.46 18.11 10.14
N GLU A 34 4.57 18.79 9.84
CA GLU A 34 4.59 19.89 8.87
C GLU A 34 4.13 19.42 7.47
N TYR A 35 4.58 18.24 7.03
CA TYR A 35 4.14 17.63 5.77
C TYR A 35 2.63 17.32 5.77
N PHE A 36 2.10 16.73 6.84
CA PHE A 36 0.68 16.41 6.95
C PHE A 36 -0.19 17.67 6.96
N GLN A 37 0.20 18.67 7.75
CA GLN A 37 -0.47 19.96 7.79
C GLN A 37 -0.45 20.64 6.42
N TRP A 38 0.70 20.59 5.73
CA TRP A 38 0.80 21.10 4.37
C TRP A 38 -0.19 20.42 3.41
N CYS A 39 -0.35 19.10 3.51
CA CYS A 39 -1.30 18.36 2.67
C CYS A 39 -2.76 18.77 2.92
N GLU A 40 -3.13 19.02 4.17
CA GLU A 40 -4.48 19.51 4.54
C GLU A 40 -4.70 20.97 4.07
N ASP A 41 -3.69 21.83 4.20
CA ASP A 41 -3.78 23.24 3.82
C ASP A 41 -3.73 23.46 2.29
N ASN A 42 -3.27 22.46 1.54
CA ASN A 42 -3.05 22.54 0.08
C ASN A 42 -3.82 21.44 -0.67
N PRO A 43 -5.17 21.49 -0.66
CA PRO A 43 -6.00 20.56 -1.40
C PRO A 43 -5.73 20.64 -2.91
N ILE A 44 -6.00 19.55 -3.61
CA ILE A 44 -5.89 19.49 -5.06
C ILE A 44 -7.13 20.16 -5.66
N GLU A 45 -6.93 21.27 -6.34
CA GLU A 45 -7.98 21.95 -7.09
C GLU A 45 -8.13 21.32 -8.48
N ALA A 46 -9.36 20.96 -8.86
CA ALA A 46 -9.71 20.51 -10.19
C ALA A 46 -10.96 21.23 -10.71
N ALA A 47 -10.96 21.53 -12.01
CA ALA A 47 -12.10 22.12 -12.70
C ALA A 47 -13.20 21.07 -12.93
N ASP A 48 -14.39 21.30 -12.37
CA ASP A 48 -15.58 20.50 -12.62
C ASP A 48 -16.32 21.05 -13.85
N ASN A 49 -15.93 20.54 -15.02
CA ASN A 49 -16.54 20.91 -16.30
C ASN A 49 -17.80 20.07 -16.58
N LYS A 50 -18.80 20.15 -15.72
CA LYS A 50 -20.15 19.58 -15.94
C LYS A 50 -20.98 20.43 -16.93
N GLY A 51 -20.42 20.73 -18.10
CA GLY A 51 -21.15 21.29 -19.25
C GLY A 51 -21.77 22.69 -19.09
N THR A 52 -21.51 23.41 -18.00
CA THR A 52 -21.98 24.79 -17.80
C THR A 52 -20.89 25.80 -18.16
N LYS A 53 -21.28 26.99 -18.65
CA LYS A 53 -20.36 28.08 -19.05
C LYS A 53 -19.46 28.59 -17.90
N ASN A 54 -19.72 28.18 -16.66
CA ASN A 54 -18.94 28.54 -15.49
C ASN A 54 -18.13 27.32 -15.02
N VAL A 55 -16.80 27.47 -14.98
CA VAL A 55 -15.91 26.45 -14.43
C VAL A 55 -16.02 26.49 -12.90
N ASN A 56 -16.62 25.47 -12.31
CA ASN A 56 -16.61 25.31 -10.85
C ASN A 56 -15.29 24.67 -10.44
N ILE A 57 -14.58 25.24 -9.47
CA ILE A 57 -13.36 24.64 -8.91
C ILE A 57 -13.76 23.80 -7.71
N VAL A 58 -13.48 22.49 -7.76
CA VAL A 58 -13.68 21.57 -6.65
C VAL A 58 -12.34 21.29 -5.98
N LYS A 59 -12.33 21.31 -4.64
CA LYS A 59 -11.16 21.02 -3.81
C LYS A 59 -11.22 19.59 -3.32
N PHE A 60 -10.20 18.80 -3.67
CA PHE A 60 -10.04 17.42 -3.22
C PHE A 60 -8.96 17.35 -2.14
N LYS A 61 -9.18 16.52 -1.11
CA LYS A 61 -8.13 16.23 -0.14
C LYS A 61 -6.94 15.56 -0.82
N ARG A 62 -5.74 15.77 -0.28
CA ARG A 62 -4.51 15.15 -0.78
C ARG A 62 -4.26 13.84 -0.01
N PRO A 63 -4.12 12.69 -0.69
CA PRO A 63 -3.69 11.46 -0.03
C PRO A 63 -2.26 11.62 0.50
N PHE A 64 -2.01 11.21 1.74
CA PHE A 64 -0.65 11.21 2.26
C PHE A 64 0.15 10.06 1.65
N THR A 65 1.45 10.27 1.42
CA THR A 65 2.33 9.22 0.88
C THR A 65 3.72 9.33 1.49
N ILE A 66 4.39 8.18 1.68
CA ILE A 66 5.80 8.16 2.11
C ILE A 66 6.68 8.87 1.07
N LYS A 67 6.41 8.67 -0.22
CA LYS A 67 7.09 9.38 -1.31
C LYS A 67 6.94 10.90 -1.20
N GLY A 68 5.72 11.39 -0.92
CA GLY A 68 5.45 12.80 -0.72
C GLY A 68 6.17 13.37 0.51
N PHE A 69 6.20 12.61 1.61
CA PHE A 69 6.97 12.96 2.80
C PHE A 69 8.48 13.02 2.52
N CYS A 70 9.02 12.02 1.80
CA CYS A 70 10.43 12.01 1.41
C CYS A 70 10.78 13.22 0.54
N LEU A 71 9.95 13.53 -0.46
CA LEU A 71 10.12 14.72 -1.31
C LEU A 71 10.07 16.02 -0.49
N TYR A 72 9.16 16.12 0.49
CA TYR A 72 9.11 17.26 1.41
C TYR A 72 10.41 17.42 2.21
N CYS A 73 11.01 16.29 2.61
CA CYS A 73 12.29 16.26 3.32
C CYS A 73 13.52 16.42 2.41
N ASP A 74 13.34 16.64 1.09
CA ASP A 74 14.43 16.65 0.11
C ASP A 74 15.25 15.33 0.10
N ALA A 75 14.54 14.21 0.28
CA ALA A 75 15.10 12.87 0.35
C ALA A 75 14.47 11.93 -0.69
N SER A 76 15.17 10.85 -1.00
CA SER A 76 14.63 9.78 -1.86
C SER A 76 13.82 8.77 -1.04
N GLU A 77 12.89 8.06 -1.69
CA GLU A 77 12.22 6.91 -1.06
C GLU A 77 13.21 5.83 -0.63
N HIS A 78 14.29 5.66 -1.40
CA HIS A 78 15.38 4.75 -1.06
C HIS A 78 16.02 5.12 0.28
N TRP A 79 16.28 6.41 0.52
CA TRP A 79 16.80 6.88 1.80
C TRP A 79 15.91 6.48 2.97
N TYR A 80 14.57 6.61 2.86
CA TYR A 80 13.68 6.26 3.96
C TYR A 80 13.73 4.76 4.29
N ASN A 81 13.77 3.92 3.25
CA ASN A 81 13.86 2.47 3.41
C ASN A 81 15.21 2.04 4.01
N GLU A 82 16.32 2.60 3.52
CA GLU A 82 17.65 2.35 4.07
C GLU A 82 17.79 2.88 5.49
N TYR A 83 17.27 4.08 5.76
CA TYR A 83 17.27 4.69 7.07
C TYR A 83 16.55 3.79 8.07
N LYS A 84 15.31 3.36 7.77
CA LYS A 84 14.56 2.45 8.64
C LYS A 84 15.26 1.10 8.82
N GLY A 85 15.86 0.56 7.76
CA GLY A 85 16.57 -0.72 7.80
C GLY A 85 17.92 -0.69 8.54
N ALA A 86 18.57 0.48 8.61
CA ALA A 86 19.84 0.67 9.30
C ALA A 86 19.70 0.95 10.80
N LEU A 87 18.49 1.26 11.29
CA LEU A 87 18.24 1.51 12.71
C LEU A 87 18.27 0.18 13.48
N ASP A 88 19.07 0.12 14.55
CA ASP A 88 19.06 -1.03 15.45
C ASP A 88 17.80 -0.96 16.35
N PRO A 89 16.96 -2.02 16.40
CA PRO A 89 15.79 -2.06 17.27
C PRO A 89 16.06 -1.82 18.76
N LYS A 90 17.29 -2.07 19.24
CA LYS A 90 17.67 -1.90 20.64
C LYS A 90 18.13 -0.48 20.97
N GLU A 91 18.90 0.12 20.08
CA GLU A 91 19.52 1.44 20.31
C GLU A 91 18.70 2.60 19.75
N ASN A 92 17.87 2.35 18.74
CA ASN A 92 17.14 3.39 18.00
C ASN A 92 15.63 3.20 18.00
N LYS A 93 15.10 2.62 19.09
CA LYS A 93 13.67 2.35 19.26
C LYS A 93 12.80 3.58 19.00
N ASP A 94 13.19 4.75 19.53
CA ASP A 94 12.40 5.98 19.39
C ASP A 94 12.27 6.43 17.92
N PHE A 95 13.33 6.28 17.12
CA PHE A 95 13.28 6.57 15.69
C PHE A 95 12.38 5.59 14.94
N LEU A 96 12.44 4.29 15.27
CA LEU A 96 11.58 3.28 14.68
C LEU A 96 10.11 3.51 15.03
N ASP A 97 9.83 3.88 16.28
CA ASP A 97 8.48 4.20 16.75
C ASP A 97 7.91 5.41 15.99
N VAL A 98 8.72 6.45 15.75
CA VAL A 98 8.32 7.60 14.92
C VAL A 98 8.08 7.18 13.47
N CYS A 99 8.97 6.40 12.85
CA CYS A 99 8.77 5.89 11.48
C CYS A 99 7.47 5.08 11.35
N HIS A 100 7.20 4.16 12.29
CA HIS A 100 5.94 3.41 12.31
C HIS A 100 4.73 4.30 12.52
N LYS A 101 4.82 5.31 13.38
CA LYS A 101 3.73 6.26 13.61
C LYS A 101 3.41 7.04 12.33
N ILE A 102 4.42 7.48 11.59
CA ILE A 102 4.26 8.16 10.29
C ILE A 102 3.53 7.24 9.29
N GLU A 103 4.00 6.00 9.15
CA GLU A 103 3.39 5.00 8.26
C GLU A 103 1.94 4.71 8.63
N LEU A 104 1.64 4.56 9.94
CA LEU A 104 0.30 4.28 10.43
C LEU A 104 -0.67 5.42 10.12
N ILE A 105 -0.24 6.68 10.31
CA ILE A 105 -1.06 7.86 9.99
C ILE A 105 -1.34 7.94 8.49
N ILE A 106 -0.32 7.71 7.67
CA ILE A 106 -0.46 7.69 6.21
C ILE A 106 -1.43 6.59 5.78
N TYR A 107 -1.33 5.40 6.38
CA TYR A 107 -2.24 4.29 6.13
C TYR A 107 -3.68 4.66 6.52
N SER A 108 -3.92 5.10 7.75
CA SER A 108 -5.24 5.44 8.27
C SER A 108 -5.91 6.54 7.45
N GLN A 109 -5.21 7.62 7.12
CA GLN A 109 -5.77 8.71 6.33
C GLN A 109 -6.28 8.23 4.96
N LYS A 110 -5.47 7.42 4.28
CA LYS A 110 -5.84 6.84 2.98
C LYS A 110 -7.02 5.87 3.13
N PHE A 111 -6.95 4.97 4.11
CA PHE A 111 -7.98 3.97 4.36
C PHE A 111 -9.33 4.62 4.66
N ASP A 112 -9.37 5.51 5.66
CA ASP A 112 -10.58 6.20 6.07
C ASP A 112 -11.14 7.05 4.92
N GLY A 113 -10.27 7.80 4.24
CA GLY A 113 -10.66 8.62 3.09
C GLY A 113 -11.21 7.79 1.92
N ALA A 114 -10.69 6.59 1.68
CA ALA A 114 -11.24 5.67 0.70
C ALA A 114 -12.59 5.09 1.16
N ALA A 115 -12.72 4.74 2.44
CA ALA A 115 -13.94 4.16 3.01
C ALA A 115 -15.14 5.11 2.92
N ILE A 116 -14.92 6.42 3.07
CA ILE A 116 -15.98 7.45 2.96
C ILE A 116 -16.09 8.09 1.57
N GLY A 117 -15.34 7.59 0.57
CA GLY A 117 -15.42 8.05 -0.82
C GLY A 117 -14.74 9.39 -1.13
N ILE A 118 -13.90 9.91 -0.23
CA ILE A 118 -13.04 11.07 -0.51
C ILE A 118 -11.95 10.70 -1.53
N PHE A 119 -11.38 9.51 -1.40
CA PHE A 119 -10.37 8.99 -2.32
C PHE A 119 -10.95 7.89 -3.20
N ASN A 120 -10.33 7.70 -4.37
CA ASN A 120 -10.70 6.59 -5.24
C ASN A 120 -10.32 5.25 -4.57
N ALA A 121 -11.33 4.51 -4.11
CA ALA A 121 -11.14 3.27 -3.35
C ALA A 121 -10.29 2.24 -4.10
N ASN A 122 -10.44 2.11 -5.43
CA ASN A 122 -9.69 1.13 -6.22
C ASN A 122 -8.19 1.49 -6.34
N ILE A 123 -7.84 2.78 -6.34
CA ILE A 123 -6.44 3.22 -6.35
C ILE A 123 -5.82 3.01 -4.97
N ILE A 124 -6.54 3.42 -3.92
CA ILE A 124 -6.06 3.29 -2.54
C ILE A 124 -5.94 1.82 -2.12
N ALA A 125 -6.87 0.95 -2.50
CA ALA A 125 -6.80 -0.48 -2.19
C ALA A 125 -5.51 -1.11 -2.76
N ARG A 126 -5.14 -0.75 -3.99
CA ARG A 126 -3.89 -1.22 -4.62
C ARG A 126 -2.64 -0.63 -3.95
N ASP A 127 -2.66 0.66 -3.60
CA ASP A 127 -1.55 1.32 -2.92
C ASP A 127 -1.32 0.79 -1.49
N LEU A 128 -2.39 0.44 -0.78
CA LEU A 128 -2.34 -0.17 0.55
C LEU A 128 -2.11 -1.69 0.53
N GLY A 129 -2.11 -2.32 -0.65
CA GLY A 129 -1.97 -3.78 -0.79
C GLY A 129 -3.18 -4.59 -0.31
N LEU A 130 -4.37 -3.98 -0.25
CA LEU A 130 -5.62 -4.67 0.05
C LEU A 130 -5.95 -5.62 -1.10
N THR A 131 -6.15 -6.89 -0.79
CA THR A 131 -6.39 -7.96 -1.77
C THR A 131 -7.77 -8.55 -1.58
N ASP A 132 -8.48 -8.76 -2.68
CA ASP A 132 -9.77 -9.46 -2.68
C ASP A 132 -9.55 -10.96 -2.42
N LYS A 133 -10.21 -11.49 -1.39
CA LYS A 133 -10.27 -12.93 -1.14
C LYS A 133 -11.51 -13.48 -1.83
N SER A 134 -11.33 -14.31 -2.85
CA SER A 134 -12.42 -15.05 -3.49
C SER A 134 -12.41 -16.51 -3.06
N GLU A 135 -13.57 -17.01 -2.64
CA GLU A 135 -13.79 -18.44 -2.38
C GLU A 135 -14.54 -19.05 -3.57
N ILE A 136 -13.88 -19.94 -4.32
CA ILE A 136 -14.51 -20.70 -5.40
C ILE A 136 -15.02 -22.02 -4.81
N LYS A 137 -16.33 -22.10 -4.56
CA LYS A 137 -17.00 -23.35 -4.20
C LYS A 137 -17.38 -24.10 -5.47
N THR A 138 -16.65 -25.17 -5.78
CA THR A 138 -17.00 -26.06 -6.88
C THR A 138 -18.16 -26.96 -6.45
N ASN A 139 -19.40 -26.55 -6.71
CA ASN A 139 -20.61 -27.37 -6.50
C ASN A 139 -20.86 -28.37 -7.65
N GLY A 140 -19.80 -28.81 -8.33
CA GLY A 140 -19.92 -29.93 -9.26
C GLY A 140 -20.24 -31.20 -8.47
N PRO A 141 -21.02 -32.16 -9.02
CA PRO A 141 -21.08 -33.48 -8.43
C PRO A 141 -19.64 -33.97 -8.31
N ILE A 142 -19.21 -34.32 -7.09
CA ILE A 142 -18.06 -35.20 -6.93
C ILE A 142 -18.35 -36.37 -7.87
N PHE A 143 -17.51 -36.61 -8.88
CA PHE A 143 -17.70 -37.71 -9.81
C PHE A 143 -17.67 -39.02 -9.00
N ALA A 144 -18.84 -39.45 -8.50
CA ALA A 144 -19.10 -40.77 -7.97
C ALA A 144 -19.39 -41.77 -9.11
N GLY A 145 -18.87 -41.47 -10.30
CA GLY A 145 -18.94 -42.33 -11.47
C GLY A 145 -17.67 -43.16 -11.58
N LYS A 146 -17.82 -44.46 -11.86
CA LYS A 146 -16.67 -45.35 -12.14
C LYS A 146 -15.84 -44.76 -13.28
N VAL A 147 -14.59 -44.37 -12.99
CA VAL A 147 -13.63 -43.92 -14.00
C VAL A 147 -13.19 -45.15 -14.81
N LYS A 148 -13.49 -45.18 -16.11
CA LYS A 148 -12.93 -46.19 -17.02
C LYS A 148 -11.52 -45.77 -17.44
N ILE A 149 -10.52 -46.48 -16.94
CA ILE A 149 -9.12 -46.30 -17.36
C ILE A 149 -8.82 -47.40 -18.39
N ASN A 150 -8.59 -47.01 -19.65
CA ASN A 150 -8.13 -47.94 -20.69
C ASN A 150 -6.60 -47.94 -20.71
N VAL A 151 -5.99 -49.06 -20.33
CA VAL A 151 -4.53 -49.23 -20.35
C VAL A 151 -4.15 -50.07 -21.57
N THR A 152 -3.36 -49.50 -22.47
CA THR A 152 -2.95 -50.14 -23.73
C THR A 152 -1.69 -50.99 -23.63
N SER A 153 -0.94 -50.88 -22.53
CA SER A 153 0.26 -51.70 -22.27
C SER A 153 -0.03 -52.77 -21.20
N PRO A 154 0.27 -54.06 -21.45
CA PRO A 154 0.00 -55.14 -20.50
C PRO A 154 0.71 -54.99 -19.15
N ASP A 155 1.95 -54.49 -19.15
CA ASP A 155 2.76 -54.35 -17.93
C ASP A 155 2.23 -53.26 -17.01
N ASN A 156 1.75 -52.16 -17.59
CA ASN A 156 1.14 -51.07 -16.84
C ASN A 156 -0.25 -51.46 -16.31
N ALA A 157 -0.98 -52.33 -17.00
CA ALA A 157 -2.26 -52.84 -16.52
C ALA A 157 -2.09 -53.70 -15.26
N LYS A 158 -1.01 -54.48 -15.18
CA LYS A 158 -0.71 -55.33 -14.02
C LYS A 158 -0.33 -54.50 -12.79
N LYS A 159 0.57 -53.52 -12.94
CA LYS A 159 0.95 -52.60 -11.86
C LYS A 159 -0.23 -51.78 -11.34
N LEU A 160 -1.13 -51.34 -12.23
CA LEU A 160 -2.32 -50.60 -11.83
C LEU A 160 -3.28 -51.45 -11.00
N LYS A 161 -3.46 -52.74 -11.34
CA LYS A 161 -4.26 -53.67 -10.54
C LYS A 161 -3.66 -53.91 -9.17
N GLU A 162 -2.36 -54.19 -9.10
CA GLU A 162 -1.65 -54.39 -7.83
C GLU A 162 -1.76 -53.16 -6.90
N PHE A 163 -1.69 -51.95 -7.46
CA PHE A 163 -1.85 -50.71 -6.72
C PHE A 163 -3.28 -50.50 -6.19
N LEU A 164 -4.30 -50.83 -6.99
CA LEU A 164 -5.70 -50.69 -6.58
C LEU A 164 -6.11 -51.72 -5.52
N ASP A 165 -5.63 -52.97 -5.64
CA ASP A 165 -5.93 -54.03 -4.69
C ASP A 165 -5.13 -53.87 -3.37
N GLY A 166 -3.93 -53.28 -3.43
CA GLY A 166 -3.07 -53.02 -2.26
C GLY A 166 -3.49 -51.82 -1.39
N GLY A 167 -4.40 -50.97 -1.86
CA GLY A 167 -4.82 -49.74 -1.18
C GLY A 167 -5.96 -49.89 -0.15
N GLN A 168 -6.55 -51.07 0.03
CA GLN A 168 -7.68 -51.29 0.96
C GLN A 168 -7.27 -51.69 2.39
N SER A 169 -6.17 -51.14 2.91
CA SER A 169 -5.84 -51.25 4.33
C SER A 169 -5.28 -49.94 4.86
N LYS A 170 -6.22 -49.04 5.20
CA LYS A 170 -6.28 -48.12 6.35
C LYS A 170 -7.12 -46.89 6.02
#